data_AF-A0AA39TF16-F1
#
_entry.id   AF-A0AA39TF16-F1
#
_cell.length_a   1.000
_cell.length_b   1.000
_cell.length_c   1.000
_cell.angle_alpha   90.00
_cell.angle_beta   90.00
_cell.angle_gamma   90.00
#
_symmetry.space_group_name_H-M   'P 1'
#
loop_
_entity.id
_entity.type
_entity.pdbx_description
1 polymer ?
#
loop_
_entity_poly.entity_id
_entity_poly.type
_entity_poly.pdbx_seq_one_letter_code
_entity_poly.pdbx_strand_id
1 'polypeptide(L)'
;MKEEIFGPLLPIVTVEKIEDSFEVIKSKPKPLAAYLFSDDEQMKKDFVQNVSAGGMLVNDTILHLTVSSLPFGGVGESGMGAYHGKFSFDAFSHKKGVLYRSFDGDATTRYPPYTPQKHRLLKAVMGGNLFGIILALIGWSRD
;
A
#
# COMPACT_ATOMS: atom_id res chain seq x y z
N MET A 1 -0.64 4.61 -31.45
CA MET A 1 -0.63 3.38 -30.62
C MET A 1 -1.91 3.34 -29.79
N LYS A 2 -2.96 2.68 -30.30
CA LYS A 2 -4.31 2.67 -29.69
C LYS A 2 -4.62 1.40 -28.91
N GLU A 3 -3.93 0.31 -29.23
CA GLU A 3 -4.14 -1.02 -28.67
C GLU A 3 -2.80 -1.69 -28.37
N GLU A 4 -2.86 -2.79 -27.62
CA GLU A 4 -1.74 -3.65 -27.34
C GLU A 4 -1.31 -4.40 -28.62
N ILE A 5 0.00 -4.41 -28.90
CA ILE A 5 0.54 -4.96 -30.15
C ILE A 5 0.52 -6.50 -30.14
N PHE A 6 0.92 -7.10 -29.02
CA PHE A 6 1.03 -8.55 -28.82
C PHE A 6 1.67 -9.33 -30.00
N GLY A 7 2.70 -8.73 -30.61
CA GLY A 7 3.35 -9.22 -31.83
C GLY A 7 4.73 -8.58 -32.06
N PRO A 8 5.43 -8.96 -33.14
CA PRO A 8 6.85 -8.64 -33.34
C PRO A 8 7.08 -7.23 -33.91
N LEU A 9 6.30 -6.24 -33.46
CA LEU A 9 6.45 -4.84 -33.86
C LEU A 9 6.85 -4.00 -32.64
N LEU A 10 7.88 -3.15 -32.78
CA LEU A 10 8.37 -2.28 -31.72
C LEU A 10 8.35 -0.80 -32.18
N PRO A 11 7.24 -0.07 -31.97
CA PRO A 11 7.17 1.34 -32.32
C PRO A 11 8.08 2.18 -31.44
N ILE A 12 8.78 3.13 -32.05
CA ILE A 12 9.63 4.10 -31.35
C ILE A 12 8.91 5.44 -31.36
N VAL A 13 8.64 5.98 -30.16
CA VAL A 13 8.12 7.34 -29.97
C VAL A 13 9.18 8.17 -29.27
N THR A 14 9.65 9.22 -29.94
CA THR A 14 10.64 10.14 -29.41
C THR A 14 9.97 11.26 -28.63
N VAL A 15 10.62 11.71 -27.56
CA VAL A 15 10.27 12.90 -26.79
C VAL A 15 11.48 13.83 -26.75
N GLU A 16 11.26 15.14 -26.55
CA GLU A 16 12.36 16.09 -26.46
C GLU A 16 13.13 15.95 -25.14
N LYS A 17 12.41 15.73 -24.04
CA LYS A 17 12.96 15.41 -22.72
C LYS A 17 12.36 14.12 -22.20
N ILE A 18 13.18 13.30 -21.56
CA ILE A 18 12.73 11.96 -21.13
C ILE A 18 11.69 12.04 -20.02
N GLU A 19 11.69 13.12 -19.22
CA GLU A 19 10.69 13.42 -18.21
C GLU A 19 9.29 13.59 -18.82
N ASP A 20 9.20 14.09 -20.05
CA ASP A 20 7.92 14.24 -20.77
C ASP A 20 7.30 12.87 -21.10
N SER A 21 8.11 11.80 -21.15
CA SER A 21 7.62 10.44 -21.36
C SER A 21 6.67 9.99 -20.25
N PHE A 22 6.78 10.54 -19.04
CA PHE A 22 5.90 10.19 -17.94
C PHE A 22 4.46 10.60 -18.22
N GLU A 23 4.25 11.76 -18.86
CA GLU A 23 2.90 12.18 -19.27
C GLU A 23 2.36 11.32 -20.41
N VAL A 24 3.22 10.90 -21.34
CA VAL A 24 2.82 9.95 -22.40
C VAL A 24 2.36 8.63 -21.80
N ILE A 25 3.05 8.12 -20.77
CA ILE A 25 2.66 6.89 -20.07
C ILE A 25 1.36 7.11 -19.29
N LYS A 26 1.26 8.20 -18.50
CA LYS A 26 0.09 8.53 -17.67
C LYS A 26 -1.18 8.83 -18.47
N SER A 27 -1.05 9.24 -19.73
CA SER A 27 -2.19 9.45 -20.63
C SER A 27 -2.89 8.14 -21.06
N LYS A 28 -2.37 6.99 -20.65
CA LYS A 28 -2.87 5.65 -21.03
C LYS A 28 -3.25 4.83 -19.79
N PRO A 29 -4.01 3.73 -19.98
CA PRO A 29 -4.27 2.77 -18.92
C PRO A 29 -2.98 2.24 -18.28
N LYS A 30 -3.03 1.93 -16.98
CA LYS A 30 -1.84 1.52 -16.22
C LYS A 30 -1.29 0.18 -16.76
N PRO A 31 -0.04 0.13 -17.22
CA PRO A 31 0.51 -1.09 -17.82
C PRO A 31 0.85 -2.15 -16.78
N LEU A 32 0.93 -3.41 -17.22
CA LEU A 32 1.37 -4.51 -16.37
C LEU A 32 2.85 -4.38 -15.99
N ALA A 33 3.70 -3.94 -16.92
CA ALA A 33 5.11 -3.72 -16.69
C ALA A 33 5.57 -2.39 -17.31
N ALA A 34 6.48 -1.70 -16.65
CA ALA A 34 7.17 -0.52 -17.18
C ALA A 34 8.69 -0.68 -17.02
N TYR A 35 9.44 -0.29 -18.05
CA TYR A 35 10.88 -0.47 -18.12
C TYR A 35 11.57 0.87 -18.34
N LEU A 36 12.58 1.17 -17.53
CA LEU A 36 13.44 2.34 -17.68
C LEU A 36 14.87 1.88 -17.96
N PHE A 37 15.52 2.46 -18.96
CA PHE A 37 16.95 2.30 -19.18
C PHE A 37 17.64 3.64 -18.92
N SER A 38 18.40 3.73 -17.83
CA SER A 38 19.13 4.95 -17.43
C SER A 38 20.18 4.63 -16.37
N ASP A 39 21.29 5.37 -16.38
CA ASP A 39 22.27 5.38 -15.28
C ASP A 39 22.07 6.55 -14.32
N ASP A 40 21.20 7.50 -14.64
CA ASP A 40 20.87 8.64 -13.77
C ASP A 40 19.99 8.20 -12.59
N GLU A 41 20.52 8.36 -11.38
CA GLU A 41 19.83 7.99 -10.13
C GLU A 41 18.56 8.82 -9.86
N GLN A 42 18.56 10.10 -10.23
CA GLN A 42 17.39 10.96 -10.07
C GLN A 42 16.29 10.51 -11.03
N MET A 43 16.64 10.19 -12.28
CA MET A 43 15.70 9.64 -13.26
C MET A 43 15.06 8.32 -12.80
N LYS A 44 15.87 7.40 -12.25
CA LYS A 44 15.37 6.13 -11.70
C LYS A 44 14.34 6.36 -10.61
N LYS A 45 14.65 7.26 -9.67
CA LYS A 45 13.77 7.62 -8.57
C LYS A 45 12.47 8.27 -9.08
N ASP A 46 12.58 9.22 -9.99
CA ASP A 46 11.44 9.95 -10.52
C ASP A 46 10.50 9.03 -11.31
N PHE A 47 11.04 8.11 -12.11
CA PHE A 47 10.25 7.11 -12.82
C PHE A 47 9.44 6.23 -11.85
N VAL A 48 10.08 5.69 -10.80
CA VAL A 48 9.43 4.85 -9.79
C VAL A 48 8.36 5.63 -9.00
N GLN A 49 8.57 6.93 -8.78
CA GLN A 49 7.63 7.77 -8.04
C GLN A 49 6.43 8.24 -8.88
N ASN A 50 6.63 8.49 -10.18
CA ASN A 50 5.64 9.16 -11.01
C ASN A 50 4.87 8.22 -11.95
N VAL A 51 5.38 7.02 -12.23
CA VAL A 51 4.70 6.03 -13.08
C VAL A 51 4.00 4.99 -12.21
N SER A 52 2.80 4.57 -12.62
CA SER A 52 2.06 3.49 -11.95
C SER A 52 1.97 2.30 -12.90
N ALA A 53 2.49 1.15 -12.47
CA ALA A 53 2.50 -0.11 -13.23
C ALA A 53 2.40 -1.30 -12.26
N GLY A 54 2.08 -2.48 -12.78
CA GLY A 54 2.07 -3.72 -11.98
C GLY A 54 3.47 -4.10 -11.46
N GLY A 55 4.47 -4.06 -12.34
CA GLY A 55 5.88 -4.24 -12.04
C GLY A 55 6.76 -3.23 -12.78
N MET A 56 7.96 -2.98 -12.24
CA MET A 56 8.94 -2.11 -12.87
C MET A 56 10.33 -2.72 -12.85
N LEU A 57 11.12 -2.45 -13.88
CA LEU A 57 12.53 -2.78 -13.92
C LEU A 57 13.33 -1.58 -14.43
N VAL A 58 14.52 -1.43 -13.87
CA VAL A 58 15.53 -0.50 -14.33
C VAL A 58 16.64 -1.31 -14.96
N ASN A 59 17.04 -0.93 -16.18
CA ASN A 59 18.12 -1.53 -16.97
C ASN A 59 17.92 -3.02 -17.34
N ASP A 60 16.67 -3.49 -17.33
CA ASP A 60 16.31 -4.83 -17.81
C ASP A 60 14.83 -4.90 -18.21
N THR A 61 14.41 -6.01 -18.79
CA THR A 61 13.01 -6.34 -19.08
C THR A 61 12.70 -7.74 -18.60
N ILE A 62 11.43 -8.04 -18.30
CA ILE A 62 10.92 -9.40 -18.03
C ILE A 62 11.44 -10.05 -16.72
N LEU A 63 12.72 -9.95 -16.36
CA LEU A 63 13.38 -10.74 -15.31
C LEU A 63 12.74 -10.69 -13.92
N HIS A 64 12.03 -9.61 -13.56
CA HIS A 64 11.26 -9.53 -12.31
C HIS A 64 10.26 -10.69 -12.13
N LEU A 65 9.80 -11.31 -13.23
CA LEU A 65 8.95 -12.51 -13.21
C LEU A 65 9.66 -13.74 -12.62
N THR A 66 10.98 -13.80 -12.71
CA THR A 66 11.76 -14.95 -12.21
C THR A 66 12.04 -14.86 -10.71
N VAL A 67 11.82 -13.68 -10.11
CA VAL A 67 12.12 -13.42 -8.71
C VAL A 67 10.92 -13.79 -7.86
N SER A 68 10.93 -14.99 -7.27
CA SER A 68 9.79 -15.53 -6.49
C SER A 68 9.44 -14.73 -5.23
N SER A 69 10.33 -13.83 -4.79
CA SER A 69 10.12 -12.91 -3.66
C SER A 69 9.48 -11.58 -4.07
N LEU A 70 9.27 -11.33 -5.37
CA LEU A 70 8.50 -10.19 -5.87
C LEU A 70 7.05 -10.63 -6.18
N PRO A 71 6.05 -9.83 -5.79
CA PRO A 71 4.69 -10.06 -6.21
C PRO A 71 4.57 -9.77 -7.72
N PHE A 72 3.90 -10.65 -8.45
CA PHE A 72 3.55 -10.40 -9.85
C PHE A 72 2.04 -10.24 -9.98
N GLY A 73 1.62 -9.09 -10.50
CA GLY A 73 0.21 -8.70 -10.64
C GLY A 73 0.07 -7.34 -11.29
N GLY A 74 -1.14 -7.05 -11.77
CA GLY A 74 -1.47 -5.77 -12.39
C GLY A 74 -2.04 -4.75 -11.41
N VAL A 75 -2.28 -3.55 -11.92
CA VAL A 75 -2.98 -2.47 -11.23
C VAL A 75 -3.88 -1.72 -12.20
N GLY A 76 -5.13 -1.45 -11.80
CA GLY A 76 -6.10 -0.79 -12.67
C GLY A 76 -6.47 -1.70 -13.83
N GLU A 77 -6.34 -1.19 -15.05
CA GLU A 77 -6.72 -1.88 -16.28
C GLU A 77 -5.81 -3.07 -16.61
N SER A 78 -4.58 -3.11 -16.06
CA SER A 78 -3.70 -4.28 -16.18
C SER A 78 -4.03 -5.41 -15.20
N GLY A 79 -4.93 -5.19 -14.23
CA GLY A 79 -5.41 -6.23 -13.33
C GLY A 79 -5.49 -5.81 -11.86
N MET A 80 -5.76 -6.81 -11.00
CA MET A 80 -5.80 -6.67 -9.55
C MET A 80 -5.23 -7.91 -8.85
N GLY A 81 -4.80 -7.74 -7.61
CA GLY A 81 -4.16 -8.80 -6.84
C GLY A 81 -2.76 -9.14 -7.36
N ALA A 82 -2.10 -10.08 -6.71
CA ALA A 82 -0.78 -10.55 -7.10
C ALA A 82 -0.56 -11.99 -6.63
N TYR A 83 0.35 -12.69 -7.31
CA TYR A 83 0.81 -14.03 -6.96
C TYR A 83 2.34 -14.10 -7.08
N HIS A 84 2.90 -15.31 -7.20
CA HIS A 84 4.29 -15.75 -7.04
C HIS A 84 4.67 -16.12 -5.61
N GLY A 85 5.46 -17.21 -5.47
CA GLY A 85 6.01 -17.66 -4.20
C GLY A 85 5.00 -17.62 -3.05
N LYS A 86 5.33 -16.87 -1.99
CA LYS A 86 4.46 -16.66 -0.83
C LYS A 86 3.17 -15.90 -1.19
N PHE A 87 3.20 -14.98 -2.14
CA PHE A 87 2.02 -14.22 -2.56
C PHE A 87 0.94 -15.12 -3.17
N SER A 88 1.33 -16.18 -3.91
CA SER A 88 0.38 -17.20 -4.36
C SER A 88 -0.30 -17.88 -3.18
N PHE A 89 0.47 -18.33 -2.18
CA PHE A 89 -0.10 -18.95 -0.98
C PHE A 89 -1.07 -17.98 -0.27
N ASP A 90 -0.68 -16.72 -0.10
CA ASP A 90 -1.52 -15.70 0.51
C ASP A 90 -2.79 -15.41 -0.31
N ALA A 91 -2.72 -15.41 -1.64
CA ALA A 91 -3.85 -15.13 -2.54
C ALA A 91 -4.91 -16.24 -2.51
N PHE A 92 -4.49 -17.50 -2.29
CA PHE A 92 -5.40 -18.64 -2.18
C PHE A 92 -5.68 -19.06 -0.73
N SER A 93 -5.32 -18.23 0.24
CA SER A 93 -5.56 -18.48 1.66
C SER A 93 -6.52 -17.47 2.28
N HIS A 94 -7.40 -17.96 3.15
CA HIS A 94 -8.17 -17.08 4.04
C HIS A 94 -7.38 -16.80 5.33
N LYS A 95 -6.97 -15.53 5.53
CA LYS A 95 -6.27 -15.08 6.73
C LYS A 95 -7.25 -14.94 7.91
N LYS A 96 -7.51 -16.04 8.61
CA LYS A 96 -8.45 -16.10 9.75
C LYS A 96 -7.88 -15.42 11.00
N GLY A 97 -8.45 -14.29 11.40
CA GLY A 97 -8.17 -13.65 12.69
C GLY A 97 -8.73 -14.45 13.87
N VAL A 98 -7.91 -14.75 14.88
CA VAL A 98 -8.32 -15.44 16.11
C VAL A 98 -7.75 -14.69 17.31
N LEU A 99 -8.61 -14.32 18.26
CA LEU A 99 -8.22 -13.65 19.50
C LEU A 99 -8.60 -14.54 20.69
N TYR A 100 -7.60 -14.93 21.47
CA TYR A 100 -7.81 -15.52 22.79
C TYR A 100 -7.64 -14.42 23.84
N ARG A 101 -8.60 -14.32 24.76
CA ARG A 101 -8.52 -13.38 25.88
C ARG A 101 -8.73 -14.13 27.19
N SER A 102 -8.01 -13.69 28.23
CA SER A 102 -8.30 -14.05 29.60
C SER A 102 -9.63 -13.44 30.05
N PHE A 103 -10.18 -14.00 31.14
CA PHE A 103 -11.23 -13.31 31.91
C PHE A 103 -10.68 -12.09 32.67
N ASP A 104 -9.37 -12.05 32.91
CA ASP A 104 -8.70 -10.93 33.56
C ASP A 104 -8.52 -9.72 32.64
N GLY A 105 -8.43 -8.53 33.24
CA GLY A 105 -8.12 -7.29 32.54
C GLY A 105 -9.28 -6.73 31.70
N ASP A 106 -10.52 -7.15 31.98
CA ASP A 106 -11.66 -6.65 31.25
C ASP A 106 -12.02 -5.21 31.66
N ALA A 107 -12.03 -4.31 30.68
CA ALA A 107 -12.26 -2.90 30.92
C ALA A 107 -13.73 -2.64 31.23
N THR A 108 -14.05 -2.41 32.51
CA THR A 108 -15.42 -2.09 32.98
C THR A 108 -16.02 -0.82 32.34
N THR A 109 -15.15 0.04 31.77
CA THR A 109 -15.54 1.23 31.00
C THR A 109 -16.30 0.90 29.71
N ARG A 110 -16.14 -0.32 29.15
CA ARG A 110 -16.87 -0.75 27.94
C ARG A 110 -18.32 -1.14 28.19
N TYR A 111 -18.73 -1.27 29.47
CA TYR A 111 -20.08 -1.69 29.85
C TYR A 111 -20.92 -0.53 30.40
N PRO A 112 -22.24 -0.49 30.09
CA PRO A 112 -23.17 0.44 30.72
C PRO A 112 -23.24 0.31 32.26
N PRO A 113 -23.74 1.35 32.97
CA PRO A 113 -24.08 2.68 32.46
C PRO A 113 -22.84 3.51 32.12
N TYR A 114 -22.92 4.30 31.04
CA TYR A 114 -21.82 5.15 30.57
C TYR A 114 -21.80 6.49 31.30
N THR A 115 -21.12 6.53 32.44
CA THR A 115 -20.99 7.76 33.24
C THR A 115 -20.02 8.76 32.58
N PRO A 116 -20.15 10.07 32.88
CA PRO A 116 -19.19 11.08 32.42
C PRO A 116 -17.73 10.74 32.74
N GLN A 117 -17.49 10.05 33.87
CA GLN A 117 -16.16 9.57 34.27
C GLN A 117 -15.63 8.47 33.34
N LYS A 118 -16.43 7.43 33.03
CA LYS A 118 -16.05 6.38 32.07
C LYS A 118 -15.74 6.97 30.69
N HIS A 119 -16.54 7.94 30.25
CA HIS A 119 -16.34 8.62 28.97
C HIS A 119 -15.07 9.48 28.94
N ARG A 120 -14.77 10.21 30.02
CA ARG A 120 -13.49 10.94 30.17
C ARG A 120 -12.29 9.99 30.16
N LEU A 121 -12.37 8.88 30.90
CA LEU A 121 -11.32 7.87 30.93
C LEU A 121 -11.10 7.25 29.54
N LEU A 122 -12.16 6.86 28.83
CA LEU A 122 -12.06 6.32 27.48
C LEU A 122 -11.43 7.32 26.51
N LYS A 123 -11.83 8.60 26.55
CA LYS A 123 -11.22 9.67 25.75
C LYS A 123 -9.73 9.86 26.07
N ALA A 124 -9.36 9.82 27.35
CA ALA A 124 -7.97 9.97 27.76
C ALA A 124 -7.10 8.80 27.29
N VAL A 125 -7.62 7.56 27.35
CA VAL A 125 -6.94 6.36 26.83
C VAL A 125 -6.80 6.42 25.31
N MET A 126 -7.88 6.71 24.58
CA MET A 126 -7.84 6.79 23.11
C MET A 126 -6.98 7.95 22.61
N GLY A 127 -6.92 9.06 23.36
CA GLY A 127 -6.10 10.23 23.05
C GLY A 127 -4.64 10.14 23.51
N GLY A 128 -4.23 9.05 24.17
CA GLY A 128 -2.85 8.85 24.63
C GLY A 128 -2.38 9.82 25.72
N ASN A 129 -3.29 10.48 26.45
CA ASN A 129 -2.95 11.50 27.44
C ASN A 129 -2.77 10.87 28.83
N LEU A 130 -1.52 10.54 29.19
CA LEU A 130 -1.18 9.88 30.46
C LEU A 130 -1.65 10.67 31.70
N PHE A 131 -1.53 12.01 31.67
CA PHE A 131 -2.00 12.89 32.74
C PHE A 131 -3.53 12.90 32.85
N GLY A 132 -4.22 12.90 31.70
CA GLY A 132 -5.68 12.77 31.63
C GLY A 132 -6.20 11.42 32.14
N ILE A 133 -5.45 10.34 31.93
CA ILE A 133 -5.79 9.00 32.46
C ILE A 133 -5.69 9.00 33.98
N ILE A 134 -4.60 9.55 34.54
CA ILE A 134 -4.40 9.66 36.00
C ILE A 134 -5.50 10.52 36.63
N LEU A 135 -5.79 11.70 36.06
CA LEU A 135 -6.87 12.57 36.56
C LEU A 135 -8.25 11.91 36.49
N ALA A 136 -8.55 11.21 35.39
CA ALA A 136 -9.81 10.49 35.22
C ALA A 136 -9.97 9.32 36.21
N LEU A 137 -8.87 8.65 36.58
CA LEU A 137 -8.87 7.57 37.57
C LEU A 137 -9.03 8.07 39.02
N ILE A 138 -8.49 9.26 39.34
CA ILE A 138 -8.59 9.87 40.68
C ILE A 138 -9.91 10.66 40.86
N GLY A 139 -10.72 10.79 39.79
CA GLY A 139 -12.00 11.51 39.84
C GLY A 139 -11.85 13.03 39.90
N TRP A 140 -10.64 13.56 39.69
CA TRP A 140 -10.36 15.00 39.72
C TRP A 140 -10.53 15.56 38.31
N SER A 141 -11.54 16.42 38.10
CA SER A 141 -11.61 17.24 36.89
C SER A 141 -11.39 18.71 37.20
N ARG A 142 -10.58 19.37 36.37
CA ARG A 142 -10.82 20.76 36.01
C ARG A 142 -11.94 20.76 34.98
N ASP A 143 -12.97 21.53 35.25
CA ASP A 143 -13.97 21.91 34.24
C ASP A 143 -13.30 22.68 33.09
#